data_AF-A0A9D9RQJ3-F1
#
_entry.id   AF-A0A9D9RQJ3-F1
#
_cell.length_a   1.000
_cell.length_b   1.000
_cell.length_c   1.000
_cell.angle_alpha   90.00
_cell.angle_beta   90.00
_cell.angle_gamma   90.00
#
_symmetry.space_group_name_H-M   'P 1'
#
loop_
_entity.id
_entity.type
_entity.pdbx_description
1 polymer ?
#
loop_
_entity_poly.entity_id
_entity_poly.type
_entity_poly.pdbx_seq_one_letter_code
_entity_poly.pdbx_strand_id
1 'polypeptide(L)'
;MKFILYNIRYGTGKFLNQPLKHMRGYLSKSEEQTIKIGQFLTPYDADVVGLVEVDLGSYRVNKKNQAELLGQVLNSKHIYKHKYEDNLKMMKVPILKRQGNAFLSKLDSEEKFHYFKKGMKKLVIELETESFVIFLVHLALGGKTRLRQIVELYELIDKCKKPFIIAGDFNLFWGEEEISLFLKALNLKNVNANNIPTYPSWGAKKTLDFILHSDKIKVNSFEVLDCKLSDHLPLYIDFEVEDAI
;
A
#
# COMPACT_ATOMS: atom_id res chain seq x y z
N MET A 1 -7.92 2.95 -16.80
CA MET A 1 -6.97 3.41 -15.75
C MET A 1 -6.31 2.18 -15.16
N LYS A 2 -5.01 2.24 -14.89
CA LYS A 2 -4.24 1.12 -14.35
C LYS A 2 -3.69 1.47 -12.97
N PHE A 3 -3.98 0.63 -11.98
CA PHE A 3 -3.49 0.80 -10.62
C PHE A 3 -2.76 -0.44 -10.13
N ILE A 4 -1.62 -0.24 -9.47
CA ILE A 4 -0.87 -1.29 -8.78
C ILE A 4 -0.78 -0.99 -7.30
N LEU A 5 -1.13 -1.94 -6.45
CA LEU A 5 -0.81 -1.94 -5.03
C LEU A 5 0.35 -2.90 -4.77
N TYR A 6 1.41 -2.44 -4.11
CA TYR A 6 2.52 -3.30 -3.74
C TYR A 6 3.13 -2.96 -2.37
N ASN A 7 3.04 -3.91 -1.43
CA ASN A 7 3.85 -3.89 -0.23
C ASN A 7 5.28 -4.38 -0.55
N ILE A 8 6.24 -3.45 -0.58
CA ILE A 8 7.61 -3.72 -1.02
C ILE A 8 8.56 -4.12 0.11
N ARG A 9 8.07 -4.18 1.35
CA ARG A 9 8.83 -4.54 2.56
C ARG A 9 10.21 -3.88 2.62
N TYR A 10 10.24 -2.56 2.42
CA TYR A 10 11.44 -1.71 2.44
C TYR A 10 12.52 -2.15 1.45
N GLY A 11 12.18 -2.90 0.40
CA GLY A 11 13.14 -3.51 -0.53
C GLY A 11 14.06 -4.55 0.12
N THR A 12 13.58 -5.27 1.14
CA THR A 12 14.37 -6.27 1.89
C THR A 12 14.14 -7.72 1.44
N GLY A 13 13.52 -7.92 0.27
CA GLY A 13 13.16 -9.24 -0.27
C GLY A 13 14.33 -10.19 -0.59
N LYS A 14 15.58 -9.73 -0.52
CA LYS A 14 16.77 -10.56 -0.79
C LYS A 14 16.96 -11.74 0.17
N PHE A 15 16.39 -11.69 1.37
CA PHE A 15 16.62 -12.68 2.44
C PHE A 15 15.40 -13.53 2.80
N LEU A 16 14.34 -13.52 1.97
CA LEU A 16 13.03 -14.08 2.33
C LEU A 16 13.06 -15.56 2.73
N ASN A 17 13.99 -16.32 2.17
CA ASN A 17 14.16 -17.76 2.40
C ASN A 17 15.35 -18.10 3.31
N GLN A 18 15.90 -17.13 4.04
CA GLN A 18 17.10 -17.32 4.87
C GLN A 18 16.82 -17.18 6.38
N PRO A 19 17.59 -17.84 7.26
CA PRO A 19 17.54 -17.62 8.70
C PRO A 19 17.81 -16.15 9.05
N LEU A 20 17.18 -15.66 10.13
CA LEU A 20 17.33 -14.27 10.60
C LEU A 20 16.97 -13.21 9.54
N LYS A 21 16.08 -13.53 8.58
CA LYS A 21 15.67 -12.65 7.47
C LYS A 21 15.31 -11.21 7.87
N HIS A 22 14.67 -11.04 9.03
CA HIS A 22 14.35 -9.70 9.54
C HIS A 22 15.63 -8.94 9.87
N MET A 23 16.53 -9.51 10.67
CA MET A 23 17.84 -8.89 11.01
C MET A 23 18.71 -8.66 9.77
N ARG A 24 18.79 -9.62 8.85
CA ARG A 24 19.57 -9.48 7.60
C ARG A 24 19.02 -8.38 6.70
N GLY A 25 17.69 -8.34 6.53
CA GLY A 25 17.01 -7.26 5.83
C GLY A 25 17.22 -5.89 6.49
N TYR A 26 17.26 -5.82 7.82
CA TYR A 26 17.54 -4.59 8.55
C TYR A 26 18.96 -4.05 8.31
N LEU A 27 19.94 -4.91 8.03
CA LEU A 27 21.35 -4.55 7.84
C LEU A 27 21.76 -4.37 6.38
N SER A 28 20.91 -4.78 5.43
CA SER A 28 21.24 -4.76 4.00
C SER A 28 20.87 -3.46 3.29
N LYS A 29 21.64 -3.12 2.24
CA LYS A 29 21.25 -2.08 1.28
C LYS A 29 20.08 -2.54 0.41
N SER A 30 19.06 -1.68 0.26
CA SER A 30 17.84 -1.98 -0.50
C SER A 30 17.75 -1.31 -1.87
N GLU A 31 18.72 -0.46 -2.24
CA GLU A 31 18.73 0.30 -3.52
C GLU A 31 18.58 -0.61 -4.74
N GLU A 32 19.43 -1.63 -4.88
CA GLU A 32 19.35 -2.59 -6.00
C GLU A 32 18.00 -3.34 -6.05
N GLN A 33 17.46 -3.72 -4.89
CA GLN A 33 16.16 -4.38 -4.83
C GLN A 33 15.04 -3.42 -5.25
N THR A 34 15.16 -2.15 -4.89
CA THR A 34 14.23 -1.08 -5.28
C THR A 34 14.25 -0.89 -6.79
N ILE A 35 15.43 -0.87 -7.42
CA ILE A 35 15.55 -0.80 -8.88
C ILE A 35 14.93 -2.02 -9.55
N LYS A 36 15.17 -3.23 -9.04
CA LYS A 36 14.54 -4.47 -9.53
C LYS A 36 13.02 -4.41 -9.44
N ILE A 37 12.48 -3.86 -8.35
CA ILE A 37 11.03 -3.64 -8.20
C ILE A 37 10.53 -2.67 -9.28
N GLY A 38 11.22 -1.55 -9.49
CA GLY A 38 10.86 -0.60 -10.55
C GLY A 38 10.86 -1.26 -11.93
N GLN A 39 11.93 -1.99 -12.28
CA GLN A 39 12.04 -2.71 -13.56
C GLN A 39 10.96 -3.77 -13.75
N PHE A 40 10.58 -4.47 -12.67
CA PHE A 40 9.47 -5.41 -12.70
C PHE A 40 8.13 -4.72 -12.96
N LEU A 41 7.91 -3.52 -12.41
CA LEU A 41 6.66 -2.77 -12.57
C LEU A 41 6.56 -2.03 -13.91
N THR A 42 7.69 -1.72 -14.56
CA THR A 42 7.73 -0.96 -15.84
C THR A 42 6.81 -1.52 -16.93
N PRO A 43 6.76 -2.83 -17.24
CA PRO A 43 5.95 -3.34 -18.34
C PRO A 43 4.44 -3.18 -18.15
N TYR A 44 3.97 -3.04 -16.91
CA TYR A 44 2.54 -2.86 -16.61
C TYR A 44 2.05 -1.44 -16.90
N ASP A 45 2.99 -0.48 -16.97
CA ASP A 45 2.73 0.91 -17.34
C ASP A 45 1.58 1.55 -16.54
N ALA A 46 1.52 1.29 -15.23
CA ALA A 46 0.43 1.77 -14.38
C ALA A 46 0.34 3.31 -14.34
N ASP A 47 -0.88 3.83 -14.20
CA ASP A 47 -1.14 5.27 -14.03
C ASP A 47 -0.84 5.72 -12.60
N VAL A 48 -1.17 4.85 -11.64
CA VAL A 48 -0.91 5.05 -10.22
C VAL A 48 -0.34 3.78 -9.60
N VAL A 49 0.68 3.91 -8.75
CA VAL A 49 1.25 2.83 -7.95
C VAL A 49 1.18 3.21 -6.47
N GLY A 50 0.42 2.46 -5.69
CA GLY A 50 0.37 2.54 -4.23
C GLY A 50 1.42 1.62 -3.60
N LEU A 51 2.33 2.19 -2.83
CA LEU A 51 3.44 1.47 -2.22
C LEU A 51 3.30 1.43 -0.70
N VAL A 52 3.35 0.22 -0.14
CA VAL A 52 3.32 -0.02 1.32
C VAL A 52 4.70 -0.47 1.79
N GLU A 53 5.08 -0.06 3.01
CA GLU A 53 6.41 -0.33 3.59
C GLU A 53 7.56 0.24 2.75
N VAL A 54 7.49 1.53 2.42
CA VAL A 54 8.57 2.24 1.74
C VAL A 54 9.60 2.76 2.75
N ASP A 55 10.88 2.70 2.41
CA ASP A 55 11.96 3.36 3.16
C ASP A 55 12.24 4.76 2.58
N LEU A 56 11.84 5.78 3.33
CA LEU A 56 11.94 7.20 2.99
C LEU A 56 13.29 7.79 3.43
N GLY A 57 14.38 7.10 3.12
CA GLY A 57 15.74 7.63 3.29
C GLY A 57 16.49 7.15 4.52
N SER A 58 16.21 5.99 5.11
CA SER A 58 17.11 5.43 6.15
C SER A 58 18.52 5.13 5.61
N TYR A 59 19.46 4.81 6.50
CA TYR A 59 20.81 4.38 6.10
C TYR A 59 20.79 3.22 5.08
N ARG A 60 19.73 2.39 5.07
CA ARG A 60 19.55 1.25 4.15
C ARG A 60 19.46 1.65 2.68
N VAL A 61 19.16 2.90 2.37
CA VAL A 61 19.05 3.43 1.01
C VAL A 61 20.11 4.51 0.75
N ASN A 62 21.23 4.53 1.49
CA ASN A 62 22.24 5.60 1.40
C ASN A 62 21.66 7.02 1.59
N LYS A 63 20.60 7.16 2.41
CA LYS A 63 19.80 8.40 2.58
C LYS A 63 18.92 8.80 1.38
N LYS A 64 18.83 7.99 0.32
CA LYS A 64 17.93 8.20 -0.84
C LYS A 64 16.51 7.69 -0.54
N ASN A 65 15.49 8.29 -1.13
CA ASN A 65 14.11 7.86 -0.93
C ASN A 65 13.74 6.73 -1.92
N GLN A 66 13.23 5.59 -1.44
CA GLN A 66 12.81 4.50 -2.33
C GLN A 66 11.69 4.90 -3.30
N ALA A 67 10.75 5.75 -2.87
CA ALA A 67 9.71 6.26 -3.75
C ALA A 67 10.29 7.15 -4.86
N GLU A 68 11.31 7.95 -4.56
CA GLU A 68 12.01 8.77 -5.56
C GLU A 68 12.76 7.90 -6.58
N LEU A 69 13.50 6.89 -6.11
CA LEU A 69 14.18 5.94 -7.00
C LEU A 69 13.19 5.19 -7.91
N LEU A 70 12.06 4.74 -7.36
CA LEU A 70 11.02 4.08 -8.15
C LEU A 70 10.35 5.05 -9.13
N GLY A 71 10.09 6.30 -8.72
CA GLY A 71 9.56 7.34 -9.60
C GLY A 71 10.47 7.62 -10.80
N GLN A 72 11.80 7.61 -10.60
CA GLN A 72 12.77 7.75 -11.69
C GLN A 72 12.71 6.56 -12.67
N VAL A 73 12.61 5.33 -12.16
CA VAL A 73 12.54 4.12 -13.02
C VAL A 73 11.21 4.03 -13.78
N LEU A 74 10.11 4.46 -13.15
CA LEU A 74 8.76 4.40 -13.72
C LEU A 74 8.35 5.68 -14.46
N ASN A 75 9.27 6.65 -14.61
CA ASN A 75 9.02 7.95 -15.21
C ASN A 75 7.72 8.62 -14.71
N SER A 76 7.51 8.59 -13.40
CA SER A 76 6.28 9.04 -12.75
C SER A 76 6.59 10.08 -11.67
N LYS A 77 5.66 11.00 -11.41
CA LYS A 77 5.77 11.89 -10.24
C LYS A 77 5.65 11.04 -8.98
N HIS A 78 6.36 11.43 -7.92
CA HIS A 78 6.39 10.68 -6.66
C HIS A 78 5.88 11.54 -5.50
N ILE A 79 4.97 10.98 -4.70
CA ILE A 79 4.37 11.62 -3.53
C ILE A 79 4.58 10.71 -2.33
N TYR A 80 5.16 11.24 -1.24
CA TYR A 80 5.47 10.43 -0.06
C TYR A 80 5.32 11.22 1.25
N LYS A 81 5.01 10.51 2.35
CA LYS A 81 5.05 11.08 3.71
C LYS A 81 5.49 10.06 4.77
N HIS A 82 6.17 10.56 5.79
CA HIS A 82 6.59 9.78 6.95
C HIS A 82 5.41 9.30 7.80
N LYS A 83 5.53 8.07 8.34
CA LYS A 83 4.50 7.39 9.16
C LYS A 83 4.36 7.94 10.59
N TYR A 84 5.21 8.87 11.02
CA TYR A 84 5.25 9.40 12.38
C TYR A 84 5.23 10.94 12.38
N GLU A 85 4.33 11.54 13.17
CA GLU A 85 4.44 12.92 13.65
C GLU A 85 5.27 12.98 14.93
N ASP A 86 5.86 14.15 15.19
CA ASP A 86 6.86 14.54 16.21
C ASP A 86 6.65 14.03 17.65
N ASN A 87 6.72 12.71 17.87
CA ASN A 87 6.77 12.12 19.20
C ASN A 87 8.21 11.85 19.63
N LEU A 88 8.77 12.79 20.40
CA LEU A 88 10.17 12.81 20.86
C LEU A 88 10.66 11.53 21.56
N LYS A 89 9.77 10.75 22.18
CA LYS A 89 10.19 9.60 23.00
C LYS A 89 10.62 8.38 22.18
N MET A 90 10.15 8.24 20.93
CA MET A 90 10.52 7.14 20.02
C MET A 90 11.66 7.51 19.07
N MET A 91 12.21 8.73 19.20
CA MET A 91 13.31 9.26 18.38
C MET A 91 14.68 8.59 18.63
N LYS A 92 14.77 7.53 19.45
CA LYS A 92 16.04 6.90 19.81
C LYS A 92 16.48 5.74 18.89
N VAL A 93 15.64 5.24 17.99
CA VAL A 93 15.99 4.16 17.05
C VAL A 93 15.99 4.67 15.60
N PRO A 94 17.16 4.91 14.96
CA PRO A 94 17.29 5.57 13.66
C PRO A 94 16.57 4.89 12.49
N ILE A 95 16.40 3.56 12.55
CA ILE A 95 15.90 2.73 11.45
C ILE A 95 14.36 2.72 11.38
N LEU A 96 13.67 2.92 12.50
CA LEU A 96 12.20 2.97 12.56
C LEU A 96 11.63 4.31 12.10
N LYS A 97 12.46 5.35 11.99
CA LYS A 97 12.03 6.74 11.71
C LYS A 97 11.54 7.01 10.29
N ARG A 98 11.82 6.13 9.33
CA ARG A 98 11.68 6.44 7.89
C ARG A 98 10.83 5.43 7.12
N GLN A 99 10.09 4.59 7.83
CA GLN A 99 9.12 3.70 7.22
C GLN A 99 7.87 4.50 6.85
N GLY A 100 7.35 4.33 5.65
CA GLY A 100 6.19 5.05 5.15
C GLY A 100 5.36 4.24 4.17
N ASN A 101 4.36 4.89 3.62
CA ASN A 101 3.66 4.49 2.41
C ASN A 101 3.87 5.62 1.39
N ALA A 102 3.68 5.34 0.11
CA ALA A 102 3.86 6.35 -0.95
C ALA A 102 2.94 6.07 -2.13
N PHE A 103 2.71 7.11 -2.94
CA PHE A 103 2.15 6.97 -4.28
C PHE A 103 3.17 7.38 -5.33
N LEU A 104 3.16 6.68 -6.46
CA LEU A 104 3.75 7.16 -7.71
C LEU A 104 2.59 7.37 -8.67
N SER A 105 2.49 8.55 -9.28
CA SER A 105 1.36 8.92 -10.12
C SER A 105 1.84 9.61 -11.39
N LYS A 106 1.25 9.24 -12.52
CA LYS A 106 1.37 9.98 -13.79
C LYS A 106 0.27 11.03 -13.95
N LEU A 107 -0.75 10.99 -13.10
CA LEU A 107 -1.92 11.84 -13.14
C LEU A 107 -1.68 13.14 -12.37
N ASP A 108 -2.47 14.15 -12.69
CA ASP A 108 -2.60 15.32 -11.82
C ASP A 108 -3.50 14.97 -10.64
N SER A 109 -3.00 15.23 -9.43
CA SER A 109 -3.63 14.78 -8.21
C SER A 109 -3.14 15.57 -7.00
N GLU A 110 -4.02 15.75 -6.03
CA GLU A 110 -3.70 16.34 -4.73
C GLU A 110 -3.61 15.26 -3.65
N GLU A 111 -2.65 15.40 -2.74
CA GLU A 111 -2.52 14.49 -1.61
C GLU A 111 -2.99 15.09 -0.29
N LYS A 112 -3.71 14.28 0.48
CA LYS A 112 -4.05 14.55 1.87
C LYS A 112 -3.59 13.40 2.76
N PHE A 113 -3.28 13.71 4.01
CA PHE A 113 -2.72 12.75 4.94
C PHE A 113 -3.53 12.72 6.22
N HIS A 114 -3.99 11.52 6.57
CA HIS A 114 -4.78 11.27 7.77
C HIS A 114 -4.05 10.29 8.68
N TYR A 115 -4.34 10.38 9.99
CA TYR A 115 -3.68 9.55 10.99
C TYR A 115 -4.69 8.95 11.97
N PHE A 116 -4.68 7.62 12.05
CA PHE A 116 -5.45 6.92 13.07
C PHE A 116 -4.96 7.25 14.49
N LYS A 117 -5.89 7.32 15.44
CA LYS A 117 -5.60 7.64 16.85
C LYS A 117 -4.77 6.54 17.53
N LYS A 118 -4.96 5.27 17.15
CA LYS A 118 -4.32 4.11 17.78
C LYS A 118 -3.47 3.27 16.80
N GLY A 119 -2.54 2.50 17.37
CA GLY A 119 -1.64 1.61 16.63
C GLY A 119 -0.34 2.27 16.19
N MET A 120 0.63 1.47 15.74
CA MET A 120 1.88 1.99 15.14
C MET A 120 1.71 2.32 13.65
N LYS A 121 0.79 1.63 12.97
CA LYS A 121 0.51 1.82 11.55
C LYS A 121 -0.69 2.75 11.41
N LYS A 122 -0.44 4.06 11.38
CA LYS A 122 -1.48 5.10 11.51
C LYS A 122 -1.82 5.84 10.22
N LEU A 123 -0.87 5.89 9.29
CA LEU A 123 -0.97 6.72 8.10
C LEU A 123 -2.02 6.19 7.12
N VAL A 124 -2.89 7.09 6.66
CA VAL A 124 -3.73 6.96 5.47
C VAL A 124 -3.32 8.07 4.51
N ILE A 125 -3.00 7.71 3.27
CA ILE A 125 -2.73 8.68 2.21
C ILE A 125 -3.94 8.71 1.31
N GLU A 126 -4.53 9.88 1.15
CA GLU A 126 -5.61 10.15 0.20
C GLU A 126 -4.99 10.81 -1.03
N LEU A 127 -5.11 10.17 -2.19
CA LEU A 127 -4.69 10.71 -3.48
C LEU A 127 -5.95 11.03 -4.27
N GLU A 128 -6.26 12.31 -4.41
CA GLU A 128 -7.46 12.80 -5.09
C GLU A 128 -7.10 13.29 -6.49
N THR A 129 -7.69 12.68 -7.52
CA THR A 129 -7.66 13.17 -8.90
C THR A 129 -8.91 13.98 -9.18
N GLU A 130 -9.03 14.51 -10.41
CA GLU A 130 -10.27 15.14 -10.86
C GLU A 130 -11.48 14.19 -10.76
N SER A 131 -11.31 12.92 -11.16
CA SER A 131 -12.41 11.97 -11.33
C SER A 131 -12.58 10.94 -10.21
N PHE A 132 -11.55 10.64 -9.42
CA PHE A 132 -11.63 9.63 -8.34
C PHE A 132 -10.62 9.87 -7.21
N VAL A 133 -10.74 9.09 -6.14
CA VAL A 133 -9.84 9.13 -4.98
C VAL A 133 -9.27 7.74 -4.69
N ILE A 134 -7.98 7.63 -4.36
CA ILE A 134 -7.39 6.40 -3.81
C ILE A 134 -6.92 6.64 -2.38
N PHE A 135 -7.41 5.84 -1.45
CA PHE A 135 -6.95 5.79 -0.07
C PHE A 135 -5.97 4.64 0.11
N LEU A 136 -4.70 4.94 0.43
CA LEU A 136 -3.68 3.95 0.72
C LEU A 136 -3.53 3.77 2.24
N VAL A 137 -3.73 2.55 2.72
CA VAL A 137 -3.68 2.22 4.14
C VAL A 137 -2.69 1.10 4.46
N HIS A 138 -2.33 1.01 5.73
CA HIS A 138 -1.58 -0.13 6.25
C HIS A 138 -2.05 -0.36 7.70
N LEU A 139 -2.92 -1.35 7.92
CA LEU A 139 -3.59 -1.52 9.20
C LEU A 139 -2.77 -2.34 10.21
N ALA A 140 -3.11 -2.17 11.48
CA ALA A 140 -2.43 -2.81 12.60
C ALA A 140 -2.50 -4.35 12.53
N LEU A 141 -1.44 -5.01 13.02
CA LEU A 141 -1.38 -6.47 13.15
C LEU A 141 -2.36 -7.00 14.22
N GLY A 142 -2.54 -6.26 15.31
CA GLY A 142 -3.42 -6.66 16.41
C GLY A 142 -4.89 -6.34 16.13
N GLY A 143 -5.75 -7.36 16.13
CA GLY A 143 -7.17 -7.26 15.75
C GLY A 143 -7.95 -6.17 16.47
N LYS A 144 -7.80 -5.99 17.79
CA LYS A 144 -8.49 -4.94 18.55
C LYS A 144 -8.14 -3.52 18.08
N THR A 145 -6.87 -3.29 17.74
CA THR A 145 -6.42 -1.99 17.21
C THR A 145 -6.89 -1.82 15.78
N ARG A 146 -6.76 -2.87 14.96
CA ARG A 146 -7.21 -2.87 13.56
C ARG A 146 -8.71 -2.56 13.45
N LEU A 147 -9.55 -3.16 14.29
CA LEU A 147 -10.98 -2.86 14.33
C LEU A 147 -11.27 -1.37 14.57
N ARG A 148 -10.55 -0.74 15.51
CA ARG A 148 -10.69 0.71 15.74
C ARG A 148 -10.26 1.53 14.52
N GLN A 149 -9.19 1.11 13.85
CA GLN A 149 -8.72 1.77 12.63
C GLN A 149 -9.73 1.62 11.49
N ILE A 150 -10.41 0.47 11.37
CA ILE A 150 -11.48 0.27 10.39
C ILE A 150 -12.66 1.22 10.66
N VAL A 151 -13.03 1.44 11.92
CA VAL A 151 -14.07 2.42 12.29
C VAL A 151 -13.64 3.85 11.94
N GLU A 152 -12.42 4.24 12.29
CA GLU A 152 -11.89 5.57 11.91
C GLU A 152 -11.77 5.73 10.38
N LEU A 153 -11.44 4.65 9.66
CA LEU A 153 -11.40 4.64 8.19
C LEU A 153 -12.80 4.82 7.61
N TYR A 154 -13.81 4.17 8.17
CA TYR A 154 -15.21 4.38 7.77
C TYR A 154 -15.61 5.86 7.87
N GLU A 155 -15.34 6.51 9.01
CA GLU A 155 -15.67 7.93 9.23
C GLU A 155 -14.96 8.88 8.25
N LEU A 156 -13.79 8.48 7.75
CA LEU A 156 -13.05 9.21 6.73
C LEU A 156 -13.70 9.02 5.35
N ILE A 157 -13.95 7.77 4.97
CA ILE A 157 -14.44 7.40 3.63
C ILE A 157 -15.89 7.83 3.40
N ASP A 158 -16.75 7.77 4.41
CA ASP A 158 -18.17 8.16 4.31
C ASP A 158 -18.37 9.64 3.86
N LYS A 159 -17.34 10.47 4.07
CA LYS A 159 -17.32 11.87 3.63
C LYS A 159 -16.90 12.03 2.17
N CYS A 160 -16.27 11.02 1.56
CA CYS A 160 -15.84 11.05 0.16
C CYS A 160 -17.05 10.98 -0.78
N LYS A 161 -17.16 11.95 -1.69
CA LYS A 161 -18.28 12.03 -2.66
C LYS A 161 -17.90 11.58 -4.06
N LYS A 162 -16.60 11.56 -4.37
CA LYS A 162 -16.07 11.04 -5.64
C LYS A 162 -16.06 9.51 -5.62
N PRO A 163 -16.08 8.85 -6.80
CA PRO A 163 -15.69 7.45 -6.92
C PRO A 163 -14.35 7.20 -6.23
N PHE A 164 -14.20 6.07 -5.54
CA PHE A 164 -13.00 5.85 -4.74
C PHE A 164 -12.57 4.39 -4.66
N ILE A 165 -11.27 4.22 -4.41
CA ILE A 165 -10.59 2.95 -4.15
C ILE A 165 -9.96 3.03 -2.77
N ILE A 166 -10.03 1.94 -1.99
CA ILE A 166 -9.29 1.76 -0.75
C ILE A 166 -8.32 0.60 -0.97
N ALA A 167 -7.03 0.87 -0.91
CA ALA A 167 -5.99 -0.10 -1.20
C ALA A 167 -4.98 -0.17 -0.06
N GLY A 168 -4.44 -1.35 0.22
CA GLY A 168 -3.40 -1.47 1.23
C GLY A 168 -3.19 -2.88 1.76
N ASP A 169 -2.26 -2.98 2.71
CA ASP A 169 -2.13 -4.15 3.57
C ASP A 169 -3.05 -3.99 4.78
N PHE A 170 -4.20 -4.67 4.75
CA PHE A 170 -5.15 -4.65 5.84
C PHE A 170 -4.77 -5.58 7.00
N ASN A 171 -3.79 -6.48 6.84
CA ASN A 171 -3.40 -7.46 7.84
C ASN A 171 -4.60 -8.28 8.39
N LEU A 172 -5.52 -8.70 7.51
CA LEU A 172 -6.67 -9.53 7.87
C LEU A 172 -6.25 -10.99 7.99
N PHE A 173 -5.91 -11.41 9.20
CA PHE A 173 -5.47 -12.78 9.45
C PHE A 173 -6.64 -13.78 9.49
N TRP A 174 -7.88 -13.30 9.62
CA TRP A 174 -9.11 -14.09 9.61
C TRP A 174 -9.93 -13.85 8.33
N GLY A 175 -9.34 -13.20 7.32
CA GLY A 175 -10.00 -12.93 6.04
C GLY A 175 -11.00 -11.77 6.08
N GLU A 176 -11.81 -11.66 5.02
CA GLU A 176 -12.75 -10.55 4.82
C GLU A 176 -13.86 -10.45 5.87
N GLU A 177 -14.12 -11.52 6.61
CA GLU A 177 -15.11 -11.54 7.69
C GLU A 177 -14.84 -10.41 8.71
N GLU A 178 -13.57 -10.10 8.96
CA GLU A 178 -13.12 -9.00 9.82
C GLU A 178 -13.62 -7.62 9.36
N ILE A 179 -13.87 -7.44 8.07
CA ILE A 179 -14.31 -6.18 7.45
C ILE A 179 -15.70 -6.27 6.83
N SER A 180 -16.44 -7.36 7.04
CA SER A 180 -17.74 -7.58 6.40
C SER A 180 -18.75 -6.46 6.64
N LEU A 181 -18.80 -5.91 7.86
CA LEU A 181 -19.67 -4.76 8.19
C LEU A 181 -19.17 -3.47 7.52
N PHE A 182 -17.86 -3.29 7.41
CA PHE A 182 -17.24 -2.15 6.72
C PHE A 182 -17.56 -2.16 5.23
N LEU A 183 -17.46 -3.33 4.58
CA LEU A 183 -17.83 -3.51 3.18
C LEU A 183 -19.31 -3.18 2.96
N LYS A 184 -20.20 -3.72 3.79
CA LYS A 184 -21.65 -3.47 3.68
C LYS A 184 -22.02 -2.01 3.92
N ALA A 185 -21.43 -1.36 4.92
CA ALA A 185 -21.77 0.00 5.30
C ALA A 185 -21.43 1.03 4.20
N LEU A 186 -20.40 0.77 3.40
CA LEU A 186 -19.94 1.65 2.31
C LEU A 186 -20.23 1.07 0.91
N ASN A 187 -21.01 -0.01 0.84
CA ASN A 187 -21.27 -0.79 -0.38
C ASN A 187 -20.01 -1.10 -1.21
N LEU A 188 -18.94 -1.53 -0.53
CA LEU A 188 -17.65 -1.79 -1.16
C LEU A 188 -17.59 -3.19 -1.76
N LYS A 189 -16.94 -3.29 -2.91
CA LYS A 189 -16.61 -4.55 -3.57
C LYS A 189 -15.11 -4.80 -3.45
N ASN A 190 -14.73 -6.05 -3.18
CA ASN A 190 -13.35 -6.49 -3.28
C ASN A 190 -13.06 -6.96 -4.70
N VAL A 191 -12.00 -6.46 -5.32
CA VAL A 191 -11.57 -6.92 -6.65
C VAL A 191 -11.13 -8.37 -6.65
N ASN A 192 -10.63 -8.86 -5.51
CA ASN A 192 -10.15 -10.23 -5.32
C ASN A 192 -11.28 -11.14 -4.79
N ALA A 193 -12.38 -11.26 -5.53
CA ALA A 193 -13.56 -12.03 -5.11
C ALA A 193 -13.28 -13.52 -4.84
N ASN A 194 -12.25 -14.08 -5.48
CA ASN A 194 -11.83 -15.48 -5.29
C ASN A 194 -10.84 -15.67 -4.13
N ASN A 195 -10.55 -14.60 -3.37
CA ASN A 195 -9.65 -14.62 -2.22
C ASN A 195 -8.27 -15.24 -2.54
N ILE A 196 -7.71 -14.87 -3.70
CA ILE A 196 -6.38 -15.33 -4.14
C ILE A 196 -5.33 -14.84 -3.13
N PRO A 197 -4.53 -15.75 -2.52
CA PRO A 197 -3.55 -15.36 -1.51
C PRO A 197 -2.43 -14.46 -2.04
N THR A 198 -1.98 -13.50 -1.22
CA THR A 198 -0.90 -12.55 -1.54
C THR A 198 0.35 -12.74 -0.68
N TYR A 199 0.27 -13.52 0.40
CA TYR A 199 1.35 -13.67 1.37
C TYR A 199 1.52 -15.12 1.88
N PRO A 200 2.77 -15.62 2.05
CA PRO A 200 4.01 -15.02 1.56
C PRO A 200 4.22 -15.30 0.06
N SER A 201 4.90 -14.41 -0.67
CA SER A 201 5.08 -14.48 -2.13
C SER A 201 5.72 -15.77 -2.67
N TRP A 202 6.50 -16.49 -1.87
CA TRP A 202 7.13 -17.77 -2.27
C TRP A 202 6.25 -19.01 -2.07
N GLY A 203 5.02 -18.83 -1.59
CA GLY A 203 4.06 -19.90 -1.32
C GLY A 203 2.85 -19.34 -0.59
N ALA A 204 2.07 -18.55 -1.32
CA ALA A 204 1.04 -17.69 -0.75
C ALA A 204 -0.11 -18.52 -0.15
N LYS A 205 -0.54 -18.15 1.05
CA LYS A 205 -1.57 -18.84 1.85
C LYS A 205 -2.54 -17.88 2.55
N LYS A 206 -2.23 -16.58 2.59
CA LYS A 206 -3.04 -15.55 3.22
C LYS A 206 -3.25 -14.39 2.26
N THR A 207 -4.43 -13.80 2.30
CA THR A 207 -4.78 -12.57 1.58
C THR A 207 -4.68 -11.42 2.57
N LEU A 208 -3.58 -10.67 2.51
CA LEU A 208 -3.33 -9.54 3.42
C LEU A 208 -3.49 -8.20 2.70
N ASP A 209 -3.25 -8.18 1.40
CA ASP A 209 -3.34 -7.02 0.53
C ASP A 209 -4.70 -7.01 -0.16
N PHE A 210 -5.33 -5.85 -0.19
CA PHE A 210 -6.69 -5.69 -0.70
C PHE A 210 -6.80 -4.42 -1.51
N ILE A 211 -7.64 -4.47 -2.55
CA ILE A 211 -8.14 -3.32 -3.28
C ILE A 211 -9.66 -3.42 -3.23
N LEU A 212 -10.26 -2.49 -2.50
CA LEU A 212 -11.71 -2.33 -2.40
C LEU A 212 -12.11 -1.10 -3.21
N HIS A 213 -13.31 -1.13 -3.78
CA HIS A 213 -13.79 0.01 -4.57
C HIS A 213 -15.27 0.28 -4.34
N SER A 214 -15.67 1.54 -4.54
CA SER A 214 -17.07 1.94 -4.57
C SER A 214 -17.74 1.58 -5.90
N ASP A 215 -19.06 1.68 -5.96
CA ASP A 215 -19.84 1.20 -7.11
C ASP A 215 -19.50 1.84 -8.45
N LYS A 216 -19.07 3.11 -8.44
CA LYS A 216 -18.73 3.87 -9.64
C LYS A 216 -17.33 3.55 -10.19
N ILE A 217 -16.63 2.60 -9.59
CA ILE A 217 -15.38 2.04 -10.13
C ILE A 217 -15.73 0.70 -10.77
N LYS A 218 -15.57 0.62 -12.08
CA LYS A 218 -15.78 -0.61 -12.85
C LYS A 218 -14.43 -1.26 -13.13
N VAL A 219 -14.21 -2.45 -12.60
CA VAL A 219 -12.95 -3.19 -12.78
C VAL A 219 -13.05 -4.05 -14.04
N ASN A 220 -12.19 -3.76 -15.01
CA ASN A 220 -12.08 -4.48 -16.27
C ASN A 220 -11.23 -5.75 -16.13
N SER A 221 -10.14 -5.67 -15.36
CA SER A 221 -9.29 -6.83 -15.06
C SER A 221 -8.63 -6.71 -13.69
N PHE A 222 -8.33 -7.85 -13.08
CA PHE A 222 -7.61 -7.98 -11.82
C PHE A 222 -6.60 -9.12 -11.91
N GLU A 223 -5.40 -8.90 -11.39
CA GLU A 223 -4.35 -9.92 -11.34
C GLU A 223 -3.55 -9.81 -10.03
N VAL A 224 -3.18 -10.97 -9.46
CA VAL A 224 -2.14 -11.07 -8.44
C VAL A 224 -0.83 -11.42 -9.16
N LEU A 225 0.10 -10.47 -9.20
CA LEU A 225 1.31 -10.61 -10.03
C LEU A 225 2.33 -11.54 -9.35
N ASP A 226 2.87 -12.53 -10.06
CA ASP A 226 3.94 -13.39 -9.51
C ASP A 226 5.26 -12.61 -9.40
N CYS A 227 5.57 -12.16 -8.19
CA CYS A 227 6.77 -11.40 -7.88
C CYS A 227 7.36 -11.79 -6.52
N LYS A 228 8.62 -12.25 -6.52
CA LYS A 228 9.33 -12.65 -5.29
C LYS A 228 10.33 -11.60 -4.81
N LEU A 229 10.16 -10.34 -5.24
CA LEU A 229 11.02 -9.23 -4.84
C LEU A 229 10.65 -8.63 -3.47
N SER A 230 9.46 -8.97 -2.96
CA SER A 230 8.95 -8.71 -1.61
C SER A 230 8.31 -10.00 -1.06
N ASP A 231 7.95 -10.04 0.23
CA ASP A 231 7.16 -11.13 0.80
C ASP A 231 5.66 -11.03 0.50
N HIS A 232 5.20 -9.91 -0.05
CA HIS A 232 3.86 -9.75 -0.57
C HIS A 232 3.87 -9.85 -2.10
N LEU A 233 2.78 -10.34 -2.69
CA LEU A 233 2.53 -10.27 -4.12
C LEU A 233 1.84 -8.95 -4.47
N PRO A 234 2.25 -8.23 -5.53
CA PRO A 234 1.56 -7.06 -6.02
C PRO A 234 0.15 -7.39 -6.53
N LEU A 235 -0.77 -6.44 -6.35
CA LEU A 235 -2.10 -6.49 -6.96
C LEU A 235 -2.16 -5.48 -8.11
N TYR A 236 -2.65 -5.91 -9.26
CA TYR A 236 -2.88 -5.07 -10.44
C TYR A 236 -4.37 -5.03 -10.77
N ILE A 237 -4.87 -3.84 -11.13
CA ILE A 237 -6.19 -3.67 -11.71
C ILE A 237 -6.14 -2.76 -12.95
N ASP A 238 -6.96 -3.09 -13.94
CA ASP A 238 -7.45 -2.17 -14.96
C ASP A 238 -8.89 -1.81 -14.62
N PHE A 239 -9.21 -0.51 -14.58
CA PHE A 239 -10.53 -0.01 -14.21
C PHE A 239 -10.94 1.24 -14.97
N GLU A 240 -12.24 1.47 -15.01
CA GLU A 240 -12.91 2.66 -15.50
C GLU A 240 -13.63 3.36 -14.33
N VAL A 241 -13.74 4.68 -14.44
CA VAL A 241 -14.60 5.47 -13.56
C VAL A 241 -15.88 5.75 -14.32
N GLU A 242 -17.01 5.31 -13.79
CA GLU A 242 -18.31 5.61 -14.38
C GLU A 242 -18.68 7.06 -14.05
N ASP A 243 -18.92 7.85 -15.10
CA ASP A 243 -19.38 9.23 -14.94
C ASP A 243 -20.73 9.25 -14.20
N ALA A 244 -20.94 10.29 -13.40
CA ALA A 244 -22.27 10.58 -12.90
C ALA A 244 -23.12 11.06 -14.08
N ILE A 245 -23.99 10.19 -14.59
CA ILE A 245 -25.14 10.59 -15.43
C ILE A 245 -26.03 11.53 -14.61
#